data_AF-A0A1G1T7H0-F1
#
_entry.id   AF-A0A1G1T7H0-F1
#
_cell.length_a   1.000
_cell.length_b   1.000
_cell.length_c   1.000
_cell.angle_alpha   90.00
_cell.angle_beta   90.00
_cell.angle_gamma   90.00
#
_symmetry.space_group_name_H-M   'P 1'
#
loop_
_entity.id
_entity.type
_entity.pdbx_description
1 polymer ?
#
loop_
_entity_poly.entity_id
_entity_poly.type
_entity_poly.pdbx_seq_one_letter_code
_entity_poly.pdbx_strand_id
1 'polypeptide(L)'
;MFDMKQFRTARLLLPLTLLLAGCFWGDERETRHLVGNYYLNETGPDSGAWYLHFDDENFGLADALFNCQIVEAGFNKQCIIMRATCTNPQFYIARINRANDREIARNAIQGPYTSQELQAKLQRLSGDDVLSFDATLTNPSRW
;
A
#
# COMPACT_ATOMS: atom_id res chain seq x y z
N MET A 1 -47.11 39.46 -52.19
CA MET A 1 -45.72 39.86 -51.88
C MET A 1 -45.06 38.64 -51.26
N PHE A 2 -44.40 37.84 -52.11
CA PHE A 2 -43.78 36.57 -51.74
C PHE A 2 -42.34 36.85 -51.32
N ASP A 3 -41.98 36.61 -50.06
CA ASP A 3 -40.59 36.61 -49.61
C ASP A 3 -40.09 35.16 -49.62
N MET A 4 -39.21 34.88 -50.58
CA MET A 4 -38.57 33.60 -50.81
C MET A 4 -37.07 33.82 -50.58
N LYS A 5 -36.61 33.54 -49.36
CA LYS A 5 -35.18 33.62 -49.00
C LYS A 5 -34.65 32.30 -48.45
N GLN A 6 -33.92 31.65 -49.35
CA GLN A 6 -32.63 31.01 -49.16
C GLN A 6 -32.52 29.76 -48.28
N PHE A 7 -32.39 28.64 -48.99
CA PHE A 7 -31.57 27.46 -48.72
C PHE A 7 -30.57 27.63 -47.57
N ARG A 8 -30.84 26.96 -46.44
CA ARG A 8 -29.84 26.70 -45.41
C ARG A 8 -29.16 25.37 -45.70
N THR A 9 -27.94 25.50 -46.16
CA THR A 9 -26.91 24.50 -46.42
C THR A 9 -26.74 23.56 -45.23
N ALA A 10 -26.91 22.27 -45.48
CA ALA A 10 -26.44 21.21 -44.60
C ALA A 10 -24.91 21.22 -44.56
N ARG A 11 -24.34 21.42 -43.37
CA ARG A 11 -22.98 20.99 -43.02
C ARG A 11 -23.05 20.28 -41.68
N LEU A 12 -23.11 18.94 -41.77
CA LEU A 12 -22.52 18.03 -40.80
C LEU A 12 -21.11 18.53 -40.45
N LEU A 13 -20.71 18.49 -39.18
CA LEU A 13 -19.37 18.12 -38.72
C LEU A 13 -19.31 18.14 -37.18
N LEU A 14 -19.36 16.92 -36.63
CA LEU A 14 -18.81 16.36 -35.38
C LEU A 14 -18.94 17.05 -33.99
N PRO A 15 -19.20 16.24 -32.94
CA PRO A 15 -19.16 16.67 -31.55
C PRO A 15 -17.70 16.70 -31.03
N LEU A 16 -17.17 17.89 -30.81
CA LEU A 16 -15.99 18.18 -29.97
C LEU A 16 -16.57 18.81 -28.70
N THR A 17 -16.40 18.37 -27.46
CA THR A 17 -15.30 17.66 -26.80
C THR A 17 -15.82 17.00 -25.52
N LEU A 18 -16.10 15.70 -25.58
CA LEU A 18 -16.14 14.81 -24.41
C LEU A 18 -14.69 14.40 -24.10
N LEU A 19 -13.91 15.28 -23.47
CA LEU A 19 -12.54 14.98 -23.05
C LEU A 19 -12.21 15.64 -21.71
N LEU A 20 -12.98 15.30 -20.68
CA LEU A 20 -12.52 15.30 -19.29
C LEU A 20 -13.02 14.05 -18.56
N ALA A 21 -13.05 12.91 -19.27
CA ALA A 21 -12.69 11.67 -18.61
C ALA A 21 -11.17 11.76 -18.42
N GLY A 22 -10.74 12.45 -17.35
CA GLY A 22 -9.42 12.21 -16.82
C GLY A 22 -9.38 10.75 -16.47
N CYS A 23 -8.94 9.92 -17.41
CA CYS A 23 -8.43 8.61 -17.12
C CYS A 23 -7.44 8.83 -15.98
N PHE A 24 -7.80 8.37 -14.79
CA PHE A 24 -6.87 8.28 -13.68
C PHE A 24 -5.87 7.22 -14.11
N TRP A 25 -4.80 7.66 -14.80
CA TRP A 25 -3.72 6.79 -15.24
C TRP A 25 -3.14 6.18 -13.97
N GLY A 26 -3.37 4.87 -13.81
CA GLY A 26 -2.83 4.08 -12.73
C GLY A 26 -1.32 4.23 -12.72
N ASP A 27 -0.83 5.03 -11.77
CA ASP A 27 0.53 4.92 -11.29
C ASP A 27 0.67 3.49 -10.76
N GLU A 28 1.50 2.70 -11.44
CA GLU A 28 1.77 1.28 -11.23
C GLU A 28 2.46 1.05 -9.89
N ARG A 29 1.83 1.45 -8.80
CA ARG A 29 2.33 1.18 -7.45
C ARG A 29 2.10 -0.28 -7.15
N GLU A 30 3.19 -1.04 -7.08
CA GLU A 30 3.11 -2.41 -6.61
C GLU A 30 2.50 -2.43 -5.21
N THR A 31 1.36 -3.09 -5.08
CA THR A 31 0.68 -3.30 -3.81
C THR A 31 0.65 -4.79 -3.52
N ARG A 32 1.17 -5.17 -2.36
CA ARG A 32 1.24 -6.57 -1.91
C ARG A 32 0.38 -6.73 -0.68
N HIS A 33 -0.71 -7.48 -0.84
CA HIS A 33 -1.54 -7.85 0.29
C HIS A 33 -0.79 -8.81 1.20
N LEU A 34 -0.82 -8.53 2.50
CA LEU A 34 -0.25 -9.41 3.51
C LEU A 34 -1.39 -10.24 4.12
N VAL A 35 -2.15 -9.62 5.02
CA VAL A 35 -3.14 -10.29 5.86
C VAL A 35 -4.14 -9.28 6.39
N GLY A 36 -5.42 -9.65 6.43
CA GLY A 36 -6.49 -8.72 6.85
C GLY A 36 -6.48 -7.46 6.00
N ASN A 37 -6.38 -6.30 6.64
CA ASN A 37 -6.33 -5.00 5.95
C ASN A 37 -4.91 -4.46 5.81
N TYR A 38 -3.87 -5.29 5.97
CA TYR A 38 -2.47 -4.86 5.88
C TYR A 38 -1.89 -5.13 4.50
N TYR A 39 -1.18 -4.13 3.96
CA TYR A 39 -0.57 -4.17 2.64
C TYR A 39 0.82 -3.52 2.68
N LEU A 40 1.73 -3.99 1.82
CA LEU A 40 2.93 -3.24 1.46
C LEU A 40 2.66 -2.49 0.17
N ASN A 41 3.04 -1.22 0.13
CA ASN A 41 2.93 -0.39 -1.08
C ASN A 41 4.30 0.22 -1.38
N GLU A 42 4.66 0.20 -2.66
CA GLU A 42 5.84 0.88 -3.17
C GLU A 42 5.50 2.32 -3.56
N THR A 43 6.25 3.31 -3.04
CA THR A 43 5.95 4.75 -3.25
C THR A 43 6.16 5.23 -4.68
N GLY A 44 6.74 4.41 -5.55
CA GLY A 44 6.84 4.59 -6.99
C GLY A 44 7.49 3.36 -7.63
N PRO A 45 7.28 3.15 -8.95
CA PRO A 45 7.85 2.01 -9.65
C PRO A 45 9.37 1.97 -9.50
N ASP A 46 9.90 0.79 -9.16
CA ASP A 46 11.34 0.49 -9.02
C ASP A 46 12.11 1.29 -7.95
N SER A 47 11.42 1.97 -7.03
CA SER A 47 12.07 2.69 -5.93
C SER A 47 12.78 1.74 -4.95
N GLY A 48 12.33 0.49 -4.86
CA GLY A 48 12.71 -0.45 -3.82
C GLY A 48 12.26 -0.01 -2.42
N ALA A 49 11.40 1.00 -2.33
CA ALA A 49 10.96 1.61 -1.07
C ALA A 49 9.54 1.18 -0.71
N TRP A 50 9.44 0.16 0.14
CA TRP A 50 8.17 -0.39 0.60
C TRP A 50 7.75 0.22 1.94
N TYR A 51 6.46 0.47 2.08
CA TYR A 51 5.88 0.99 3.32
C TYR A 51 4.69 0.13 3.73
N LEU A 52 4.44 0.02 5.03
CA LEU A 52 3.29 -0.71 5.55
C LEU A 52 2.08 0.22 5.59
N HIS A 53 0.99 -0.18 4.92
CA HIS A 53 -0.29 0.51 4.91
C HIS A 53 -1.37 -0.35 5.58
N PHE A 54 -2.45 0.31 5.98
CA PHE A 54 -3.65 -0.31 6.48
C PHE A 54 -4.85 0.28 5.74
N ASP A 55 -5.69 -0.59 5.20
CA ASP A 55 -6.93 -0.18 4.53
C ASP A 55 -8.01 0.08 5.58
N ASP A 56 -8.39 1.35 5.69
CA ASP A 56 -9.45 1.87 6.56
C ASP A 56 -10.48 2.54 5.65
N GLU A 57 -11.76 2.18 5.81
CA GLU A 57 -12.88 2.68 5.00
C GLU A 57 -12.93 4.22 4.95
N ASN A 58 -12.42 4.90 5.98
CA ASN A 58 -12.46 6.36 6.07
C ASN A 58 -11.29 7.07 5.35
N PHE A 59 -10.17 6.39 5.11
CA PHE A 59 -8.93 7.02 4.65
C PHE A 59 -8.27 6.32 3.44
N GLY A 60 -8.70 5.10 3.12
CA GLY A 60 -8.10 4.26 2.07
C GLY A 60 -6.60 4.03 2.28
N LEU A 61 -5.87 3.82 1.18
CA LEU A 61 -4.41 3.55 1.17
C LEU A 61 -3.53 4.79 1.42
N ALA A 62 -4.11 5.95 1.75
CA ALA A 62 -3.46 7.25 1.53
C ALA A 62 -2.12 7.45 2.25
N ASP A 63 -1.93 6.87 3.44
CA ASP A 63 -0.73 7.09 4.24
C ASP A 63 -0.24 5.80 4.90
N ALA A 64 1.07 5.64 4.98
CA ALA A 64 1.70 4.55 5.69
C ALA A 64 1.30 4.55 7.19
N LEU A 65 1.20 3.36 7.79
CA LEU A 65 1.13 3.20 9.24
C LEU A 65 2.40 3.68 9.91
N PHE A 66 3.53 3.45 9.23
CA PHE A 66 4.87 3.68 9.73
C PHE A 66 5.73 4.27 8.61
N ASN A 67 6.20 5.50 8.80
CA ASN A 67 6.94 6.25 7.79
C ASN A 67 8.42 5.85 7.74
N CYS A 68 8.69 4.57 7.55
CA CYS A 68 10.02 4.04 7.33
C CYS A 68 9.99 3.00 6.22
N GLN A 69 11.01 3.06 5.37
CA GLN A 69 11.19 2.07 4.32
C GLN A 69 11.46 0.70 4.93
N ILE A 70 10.68 -0.28 4.49
CA ILE A 70 10.76 -1.69 4.83
C ILE A 70 11.58 -2.37 3.72
N VAL A 71 12.68 -3.01 4.12
CA VAL A 71 13.54 -3.74 3.19
C VAL A 71 13.26 -5.24 3.20
N GLU A 72 12.59 -5.72 4.24
CA GLU A 72 12.28 -7.13 4.43
C GLU A 72 11.08 -7.25 5.36
N ALA A 73 10.12 -8.10 4.99
CA ALA A 73 8.92 -8.34 5.77
C ALA A 73 8.63 -9.84 5.86
N GLY A 74 7.83 -10.23 6.83
CA GLY A 74 7.27 -11.57 6.95
C GLY A 74 6.00 -11.48 7.77
N PHE A 75 5.05 -12.40 7.59
CA PHE A 75 3.80 -12.35 8.34
C PHE A 75 3.21 -13.73 8.56
N ASN A 76 2.37 -13.84 9.58
CA ASN A 76 1.47 -14.95 9.80
C ASN A 76 0.08 -14.41 10.18
N LYS A 77 -0.78 -15.25 10.74
CA LYS A 77 -2.15 -14.85 11.13
C LYS A 77 -2.19 -13.92 12.35
N GLN A 78 -1.09 -13.74 13.07
CA GLN A 78 -1.03 -13.01 14.34
C GLN A 78 -0.22 -11.71 14.26
N CYS A 79 0.86 -11.69 13.48
CA CYS A 79 1.74 -10.53 13.39
C CYS A 79 2.49 -10.45 12.06
N ILE A 80 3.01 -9.25 11.81
CA ILE A 80 3.89 -8.91 10.69
C ILE A 80 5.23 -8.51 11.31
N ILE A 81 6.33 -9.13 10.89
CA ILE A 81 7.69 -8.72 11.20
C ILE A 81 8.26 -7.90 10.06
N MET A 82 9.03 -6.88 10.42
CA MET A 82 9.60 -5.96 9.45
C MET A 82 11.02 -5.60 9.85
N ARG A 83 11.87 -5.43 8.85
CA ARG A 83 13.17 -4.76 8.96
C ARG A 83 13.09 -3.44 8.21
N ALA A 84 13.34 -2.34 8.90
CA ALA A 84 13.25 -0.99 8.36
C ALA A 84 14.57 -0.23 8.47
N THR A 85 14.82 0.71 7.55
CA THR A 85 16.14 1.38 7.42
C THR A 85 16.26 2.72 8.15
N CYS A 86 15.19 3.18 8.80
CA CYS A 86 15.14 4.53 9.37
C CYS A 86 15.86 4.68 10.72
N THR A 87 16.20 3.58 11.39
CA THR A 87 16.72 3.57 12.77
C THR A 87 17.68 2.40 13.00
N ASN A 88 18.43 2.49 14.10
CA ASN A 88 19.14 1.36 14.69
C ASN A 88 18.80 1.31 16.19
N PRO A 89 18.22 0.21 16.72
CA PRO A 89 17.91 -1.07 16.06
C PRO A 89 16.88 -0.98 14.93
N GLN A 90 16.78 -2.01 14.08
CA GLN A 90 16.06 -1.95 12.79
C GLN A 90 14.82 -2.86 12.68
N PHE A 91 14.50 -3.66 13.70
CA PHE A 91 13.44 -4.66 13.63
C PHE A 91 12.15 -4.21 14.32
N TYR A 92 11.01 -4.53 13.71
CA TYR A 92 9.70 -4.13 14.19
C TYR A 92 8.71 -5.30 14.12
N ILE A 93 7.71 -5.28 14.99
CA ILE A 93 6.58 -6.22 14.97
C ILE A 93 5.28 -5.43 14.95
N ALA A 94 4.44 -5.61 13.94
CA ALA A 94 3.05 -5.15 13.97
C ALA A 94 2.14 -6.31 14.38
N ARG A 95 1.40 -6.16 15.48
CA ARG A 95 0.37 -7.15 15.85
C ARG A 95 -0.88 -6.91 15.03
N ILE A 96 -1.41 -7.98 14.43
CA ILE A 96 -2.62 -7.90 13.63
C ILE A 96 -3.81 -7.72 14.57
N ASN A 97 -4.53 -6.62 14.40
CA ASN A 97 -5.81 -6.41 15.05
C ASN A 97 -6.96 -6.65 14.06
N ARG A 98 -8.08 -7.14 14.56
CA ARG A 98 -9.34 -7.28 13.80
C ARG A 98 -10.17 -5.99 13.79
N ALA A 99 -9.78 -4.99 14.55
CA ALA A 99 -10.39 -3.67 14.47
C ALA A 99 -10.06 -3.03 13.12
N ASN A 100 -11.08 -2.56 12.40
CA ASN A 100 -10.94 -1.75 11.18
C ASN A 100 -10.60 -0.30 11.55
N ASP A 101 -9.51 -0.11 12.31
CA ASP A 101 -9.09 1.20 12.80
C ASP A 101 -7.58 1.34 12.60
N ARG A 102 -7.22 2.32 11.76
CA ARG A 102 -5.84 2.62 11.40
C ARG A 102 -4.98 3.08 12.59
N GLU A 103 -5.52 3.87 13.51
CA GLU A 103 -4.76 4.35 14.67
C GLU A 103 -4.48 3.21 15.64
N ILE A 104 -5.43 2.29 15.80
CA ILE A 104 -5.20 1.06 16.58
C ILE A 104 -4.10 0.22 15.90
N ALA A 105 -4.14 0.06 14.57
CA ALA A 105 -3.12 -0.67 13.83
C ALA A 105 -1.73 -0.02 13.94
N ARG A 106 -1.65 1.32 13.89
CA ARG A 106 -0.41 2.08 14.09
C ARG A 106 0.15 1.88 15.50
N ASN A 107 -0.69 2.01 16.52
CA ASN A 107 -0.29 1.84 17.92
C ASN A 107 0.08 0.40 18.28
N ALA A 108 -0.31 -0.57 17.44
CA ALA A 108 0.07 -1.97 17.58
C ALA A 108 1.47 -2.30 17.02
N ILE A 109 2.17 -1.33 16.42
CA ILE A 109 3.55 -1.48 15.95
C ILE A 109 4.50 -1.33 17.13
N GLN A 110 5.37 -2.32 17.32
CA GLN A 110 6.33 -2.41 18.41
C GLN A 110 7.76 -2.43 17.88
N GLY A 111 8.66 -1.71 18.55
CA GLY A 111 10.08 -1.62 18.19
C GLY A 111 10.59 -0.17 18.30
N PRO A 112 11.80 0.11 17.80
CA PRO A 112 12.71 -0.84 17.17
C PRO A 112 13.30 -1.87 18.15
N TYR A 113 13.66 -3.03 17.63
CA TYR A 113 14.32 -4.14 18.33
C TYR A 113 15.62 -4.53 17.66
N THR A 114 16.55 -5.06 18.45
CA THR A 114 17.71 -5.83 17.96
C THR A 114 17.26 -7.21 17.45
N SER A 115 18.13 -7.90 16.72
CA SER A 115 17.83 -9.27 16.26
C SER A 115 17.55 -10.24 17.42
N GLN A 116 18.27 -10.10 18.54
CA GLN A 116 18.11 -10.95 19.72
C GLN A 116 16.77 -10.69 20.42
N GLU A 117 16.39 -9.41 20.58
CA GLU A 117 15.10 -9.03 21.17
C GLU A 117 13.93 -9.46 20.30
N LEU A 118 14.05 -9.31 18.97
CA LEU A 118 13.05 -9.81 18.02
C LEU A 118 12.85 -11.31 18.21
N GLN A 119 13.92 -12.11 18.19
CA GLN A 119 13.82 -13.56 18.32
C GLN A 119 13.17 -13.97 19.65
N ALA A 120 13.55 -13.32 20.76
CA ALA A 120 12.94 -13.56 22.06
C ALA A 120 11.44 -13.20 22.10
N LYS A 121 11.03 -12.14 21.39
CA LYS A 121 9.62 -11.76 21.24
C LYS A 121 8.85 -12.75 20.38
N LEU A 122 9.43 -13.21 19.27
CA LEU A 122 8.80 -14.16 18.36
C LEU A 122 8.54 -15.50 19.03
N GLN A 123 9.49 -16.01 19.80
CA GLN A 123 9.31 -17.22 20.60
C GLN A 123 8.13 -17.13 21.58
N ARG A 124 7.84 -15.93 22.11
CA ARG A 124 6.69 -15.71 23.01
C ARG A 124 5.37 -15.53 22.27
N LEU A 125 5.41 -15.03 21.04
CA LEU A 125 4.22 -14.66 20.26
C LEU A 125 3.72 -15.81 19.39
N SER A 126 4.61 -16.46 18.64
CA SER A 126 4.20 -17.30 17.51
C SER A 126 4.00 -18.78 17.87
N GLY A 127 4.35 -19.22 19.08
CA GLY A 127 4.22 -20.64 19.45
C GLY A 127 4.90 -21.55 18.41
N ASP A 128 4.11 -22.42 17.76
CA ASP A 128 4.55 -23.37 16.72
C ASP A 128 4.45 -22.82 15.27
N ASP A 129 3.79 -21.69 15.03
CA ASP A 129 3.70 -21.10 13.69
C ASP A 129 5.03 -20.39 13.38
N VAL A 130 5.89 -21.05 12.59
CA VAL A 130 7.20 -20.52 12.21
C VAL A 130 7.03 -19.21 11.45
N LEU A 131 7.42 -18.10 12.08
CA LEU A 131 7.45 -16.78 11.45
C LEU A 131 8.88 -16.47 10.98
N SER A 132 9.03 -16.33 9.68
CA SER A 132 10.29 -15.97 9.03
C SER A 132 10.11 -14.78 8.11
N PHE A 133 11.22 -14.09 7.85
CA PHE A 133 11.25 -13.07 6.81
C PHE A 133 11.11 -13.72 5.43
N ASP A 134 10.43 -13.02 4.53
CA ASP A 134 10.23 -13.35 3.13
C ASP A 134 10.63 -12.14 2.27
N ALA A 135 11.85 -12.17 1.74
CA ALA A 135 12.36 -11.12 0.87
C ALA A 135 11.57 -10.99 -0.44
N THR A 136 10.78 -12.00 -0.83
CA THR A 136 9.94 -11.88 -2.03
C THR A 136 8.86 -10.84 -1.85
N LEU A 137 8.50 -10.45 -0.61
CA LEU A 137 7.52 -9.41 -0.31
C LEU A 137 8.05 -7.99 -0.55
N THR A 138 9.37 -7.79 -0.61
CA THR A 138 9.99 -6.47 -0.79
C THR A 138 10.96 -6.40 -1.97
N ASN A 139 11.07 -7.47 -2.78
CA ASN A 139 11.80 -7.43 -4.04
C ASN A 139 10.93 -6.76 -5.12
N PRO A 140 11.41 -5.73 -5.83
CA PRO A 140 10.68 -5.17 -6.98
C PRO A 140 10.44 -6.27 -8.03
N SER A 141 9.23 -6.33 -8.61
CA SER A 141 8.96 -7.33 -9.64
C SER A 141 9.77 -6.95 -10.87
N ARG A 142 10.82 -7.73 -11.18
CA ARG A 142 11.56 -7.56 -12.42
C ARG A 142 10.68 -8.06 -13.57
N TRP A 143 10.10 -7.15 -14.33
CA TRP A 143 9.48 -7.43 -15.63
C TRP A 143 10.51 -7.31 -16.75
#